data_AF-A0A1X1ZHZ7-F1
#
_entry.id   AF-A0A1X1ZHZ7-F1
#
_cell.length_a   1.000
_cell.length_b   1.000
_cell.length_c   1.000
_cell.angle_alpha   90.00
_cell.angle_beta   90.00
_cell.angle_gamma   90.00
#
_symmetry.space_group_name_H-M   'P 1'
#
loop_
_entity.id
_entity.type
_entity.pdbx_description
1 polymer ?
#
loop_
_entity_poly.entity_id
_entity_poly.type
_entity_poly.pdbx_seq_one_letter_code
_entity_poly.pdbx_strand_id
1 'polypeptide(L)'
;MSSTVDFDRLAQKLAGHDYAYLITVDAESRPHPVPVMPVLRDDTVHIGALGGRRSRANLARTSDVTVMWPPPVPGGYTVIVDGTARVSDAGELASVTISPTRAVLIRVATPESPGETPCYSDCIDLTVSPQGG
;
A
#
# COMPACT_ATOMS: atom_id res chain seq x y z
N MET A 1 -5.48 17.14 3.42
CA MET A 1 -4.13 17.14 4.02
C MET A 1 -3.17 16.64 2.96
N SER A 2 -2.03 17.30 2.77
CA SER A 2 -0.97 16.80 1.91
C SER A 2 -0.32 15.58 2.56
N SER A 3 -0.11 14.51 1.80
CA SER A 3 0.59 13.33 2.27
C SER A 3 2.05 13.67 2.60
N THR A 4 2.62 13.04 3.64
CA THR A 4 4.06 13.14 3.95
C THR A 4 4.87 12.05 3.27
N VAL A 5 4.25 11.25 2.40
CA VAL A 5 4.92 10.15 1.69
C VAL A 5 5.97 10.68 0.72
N ASP A 6 7.15 10.08 0.73
CA ASP A 6 8.18 10.26 -0.28
C ASP A 6 7.85 9.39 -1.50
N PHE A 7 7.15 9.99 -2.47
CA PHE A 7 6.67 9.29 -3.67
C PHE A 7 7.79 8.89 -4.63
N ASP A 8 8.89 9.66 -4.69
CA ASP A 8 10.05 9.30 -5.50
C ASP A 8 10.72 8.04 -4.96
N ARG A 9 10.91 7.97 -3.63
CA ARG A 9 11.46 6.79 -2.98
C ARG A 9 10.50 5.61 -3.04
N LEU A 10 9.18 5.85 -2.92
CA LEU A 10 8.18 4.80 -3.10
C LEU A 10 8.24 4.21 -4.51
N ALA A 11 8.27 5.03 -5.55
CA ALA A 11 8.38 4.58 -6.94
C ALA A 11 9.63 3.72 -7.17
N GLN A 12 10.78 4.15 -6.62
CA GLN A 12 12.03 3.37 -6.67
C GLN A 12 11.89 2.01 -5.97
N LYS A 13 11.18 1.95 -4.84
CA LYS A 13 11.02 0.72 -4.06
C LYS A 13 9.98 -0.24 -4.62
N LEU A 14 9.05 0.24 -5.41
CA LEU A 14 8.08 -0.59 -6.15
C LEU A 14 8.68 -1.20 -7.42
N ALA A 15 9.89 -0.79 -7.83
CA ALA A 15 10.56 -1.40 -8.98
C ALA A 15 10.85 -2.89 -8.70
N GLY A 16 10.23 -3.76 -9.50
CA GLY A 16 10.33 -5.22 -9.35
C GLY A 16 9.23 -5.86 -8.51
N HIS A 17 8.28 -5.09 -7.96
CA HIS A 17 7.08 -5.63 -7.32
C HIS A 17 5.96 -5.76 -8.34
N ASP A 18 5.76 -6.98 -8.86
CA ASP A 18 4.87 -7.22 -10.00
C ASP A 18 3.37 -7.10 -9.69
N TYR A 19 2.96 -7.41 -8.47
CA TYR A 19 1.56 -7.39 -8.05
C TYR A 19 1.43 -6.96 -6.58
N ALA A 20 0.20 -6.68 -6.16
CA ALA A 20 -0.11 -6.35 -4.77
C ALA A 20 -1.39 -7.03 -4.30
N TYR A 21 -1.66 -6.90 -3.00
CA TYR A 21 -2.96 -7.17 -2.42
C TYR A 21 -3.62 -5.85 -2.02
N LEU A 22 -4.80 -5.58 -2.54
CA LEU A 22 -5.69 -4.56 -1.98
C LEU A 22 -6.40 -5.19 -0.79
N ILE A 23 -6.20 -4.62 0.37
CA ILE A 23 -6.79 -5.06 1.63
C ILE A 23 -7.88 -4.06 1.99
N THR A 24 -9.12 -4.53 1.92
CA THR A 24 -10.31 -3.81 2.41
C THR A 24 -10.76 -4.46 3.73
N VAL A 25 -11.62 -3.79 4.50
CA VAL A 25 -12.22 -4.37 5.71
C VAL A 25 -13.72 -4.56 5.53
N ASP A 26 -14.24 -5.69 6.01
CA ASP A 26 -15.68 -5.95 6.00
C ASP A 26 -16.43 -5.27 7.16
N ALA A 27 -17.70 -5.62 7.35
CA ALA A 27 -18.55 -5.02 8.37
C ALA A 27 -18.11 -5.37 9.79
N GLU A 28 -17.44 -6.50 9.96
CA GLU A 28 -16.92 -7.02 11.22
C GLU A 28 -15.44 -6.65 11.43
N SER A 29 -14.92 -5.68 10.66
CA SER A 29 -13.52 -5.22 10.70
C SER A 29 -12.51 -6.32 10.38
N ARG A 30 -12.88 -7.33 9.58
CA ARG A 30 -11.95 -8.38 9.14
C ARG A 30 -11.30 -7.99 7.81
N PRO A 31 -9.98 -8.16 7.67
CA PRO A 31 -9.29 -7.86 6.44
C PRO A 31 -9.70 -8.82 5.32
N HIS A 32 -9.89 -8.27 4.13
CA HIS A 32 -10.20 -8.98 2.91
C HIS A 32 -9.16 -8.61 1.84
N PRO A 33 -8.07 -9.39 1.72
CA PRO A 33 -7.07 -9.19 0.68
C PRO A 33 -7.57 -9.73 -0.66
N VAL A 34 -7.38 -8.96 -1.72
CA VAL A 34 -7.58 -9.40 -3.11
C VAL A 34 -6.35 -9.04 -3.96
N PRO A 35 -5.84 -9.94 -4.81
CA PRO A 35 -4.72 -9.63 -5.68
C PRO A 35 -5.12 -8.59 -6.73
N VAL A 36 -4.23 -7.64 -6.99
CA VAL A 36 -4.40 -6.52 -7.93
C VAL A 36 -3.08 -6.23 -8.64
N MET A 37 -3.16 -5.55 -9.78
CA MET A 37 -2.01 -5.06 -10.55
C MET A 37 -1.97 -3.52 -10.49
N PRO A 38 -1.54 -2.93 -9.37
CA PRO A 38 -1.57 -1.49 -9.21
C PRO A 38 -0.38 -0.82 -9.91
N VAL A 39 -0.57 0.43 -10.32
CA VAL A 39 0.50 1.30 -10.84
C VAL A 39 0.51 2.59 -10.04
N LEU A 40 1.66 2.96 -9.47
CA LEU A 40 1.85 4.29 -8.91
C LEU A 40 2.07 5.29 -10.06
N ARG A 41 1.27 6.35 -10.09
CA ARG A 41 1.45 7.49 -11.00
C ARG A 41 1.48 8.74 -10.15
N ASP A 42 2.60 9.45 -10.21
CA ASP A 42 2.86 10.61 -9.34
C ASP A 42 2.65 10.23 -7.87
N ASP A 43 1.60 10.78 -7.25
CA ASP A 43 1.23 10.58 -5.85
C ASP A 43 0.07 9.59 -5.65
N THR A 44 -0.42 8.95 -6.71
CA THR A 44 -1.67 8.17 -6.67
C THR A 44 -1.45 6.73 -7.12
N VAL A 45 -1.99 5.78 -6.36
CA VAL A 45 -1.98 4.35 -6.74
C VAL A 45 -3.24 4.06 -7.54
N HIS A 46 -3.07 3.56 -8.77
CA HIS A 46 -4.15 3.22 -9.69
C HIS A 46 -4.32 1.71 -9.82
N ILE A 47 -5.55 1.22 -9.68
CA ILE A 47 -5.95 -0.16 -9.94
C ILE A 47 -6.99 -0.12 -11.05
N GLY A 48 -6.65 -0.65 -12.22
CA GLY A 48 -7.49 -0.53 -13.42
C GLY A 48 -8.80 -1.33 -13.35
N ALA A 49 -8.81 -2.44 -12.61
CA ALA A 49 -9.99 -3.29 -12.46
C ALA A 49 -10.07 -3.84 -11.04
N LEU A 50 -11.09 -3.39 -10.28
CA LEU A 50 -11.42 -3.95 -8.99
C LEU A 50 -12.32 -5.17 -9.17
N GLY A 51 -11.71 -6.35 -9.06
CA GLY A 51 -12.46 -7.61 -9.03
C GLY A 51 -13.35 -7.75 -7.80
N GLY A 52 -14.53 -8.33 -8.00
CA GLY A 52 -15.34 -8.88 -6.90
C GLY A 52 -16.41 -7.94 -6.33
N ARG A 53 -17.55 -8.54 -5.95
CA ARG A 53 -18.64 -7.83 -5.25
C ARG A 53 -18.27 -7.42 -3.83
N ARG A 54 -17.44 -8.24 -3.14
CA ARG A 54 -17.08 -8.03 -1.73
C ARG A 54 -16.21 -6.78 -1.52
N SER A 55 -15.12 -6.63 -2.28
CA SER A 55 -14.25 -5.44 -2.17
C SER A 55 -15.01 -4.14 -2.44
N ARG A 56 -15.94 -4.14 -3.41
CA ARG A 56 -16.82 -2.99 -3.66
C ARG A 56 -17.77 -2.70 -2.50
N ALA A 57 -18.41 -3.73 -1.94
CA ALA A 57 -19.27 -3.56 -0.77
C ALA A 57 -18.50 -3.02 0.45
N ASN A 58 -17.26 -3.49 0.65
CA ASN A 58 -16.37 -2.99 1.69
C ASN A 58 -16.01 -1.51 1.46
N LEU A 59 -15.60 -1.15 0.23
CA LEU A 59 -15.23 0.22 -0.14
C LEU A 59 -16.40 1.22 -0.08
N ALA A 60 -17.63 0.75 -0.29
CA ALA A 60 -18.82 1.57 -0.10
C ALA A 60 -19.08 1.92 1.38
N ARG A 61 -18.51 1.16 2.32
CA ARG A 61 -18.62 1.41 3.76
C ARG A 61 -17.47 2.25 4.31
N THR A 62 -16.26 1.97 3.86
CA THR A 62 -15.05 2.72 4.24
C THR A 62 -14.13 2.87 3.05
N SER A 63 -13.61 4.08 2.87
CA SER A 63 -12.59 4.37 1.88
C SER A 63 -11.19 3.99 2.34
N ASP A 64 -10.99 3.67 3.62
CA ASP A 64 -9.66 3.37 4.15
C ASP A 64 -9.22 1.97 3.72
N VAL A 65 -8.04 1.90 3.11
CA VAL A 65 -7.48 0.68 2.54
C VAL A 65 -5.99 0.60 2.78
N THR A 66 -5.48 -0.62 2.70
CA THR A 66 -4.06 -0.92 2.60
C THR A 66 -3.77 -1.61 1.27
N VAL A 67 -2.70 -1.22 0.60
CA VAL A 67 -2.13 -1.93 -0.54
C VAL A 67 -0.78 -2.51 -0.12
N MET A 68 -0.63 -3.83 -0.29
CA MET A 68 0.56 -4.56 0.14
C MET A 68 1.22 -5.25 -1.05
N TRP A 69 2.43 -4.84 -1.40
CA TRP A 69 3.26 -5.53 -2.38
C TRP A 69 4.20 -6.51 -1.67
N PRO A 70 4.06 -7.83 -1.84
CA PRO A 70 4.99 -8.80 -1.28
C PRO A 70 6.37 -8.66 -1.93
N PRO A 71 7.47 -9.01 -1.23
CA PRO A 71 8.80 -8.88 -1.80
C PRO A 71 8.98 -9.82 -3.00
N PRO A 72 9.71 -9.41 -4.04
CA PRO A 72 9.98 -10.26 -5.21
C PRO A 72 10.88 -11.45 -4.89
N VAL A 73 11.61 -11.40 -3.77
CA VAL A 73 12.50 -12.47 -3.30
C VAL A 73 12.29 -12.72 -1.80
N PRO A 74 12.44 -13.97 -1.32
CA PRO A 74 12.39 -14.29 0.10
C PRO A 74 13.36 -13.41 0.92
N GLY A 75 12.89 -12.87 2.05
CA GLY A 75 13.66 -11.98 2.92
C GLY A 75 13.78 -10.53 2.45
N GLY A 76 13.24 -10.20 1.26
CA GLY A 76 13.11 -8.82 0.79
C GLY A 76 12.07 -8.01 1.57
N TYR A 77 12.00 -6.71 1.28
CA TYR A 77 11.00 -5.82 1.86
C TYR A 77 9.63 -5.97 1.19
N THR A 78 8.61 -6.19 2.01
CA THR A 78 7.22 -5.90 1.66
C THR A 78 7.04 -4.38 1.64
N VAL A 79 6.37 -3.86 0.61
CA VAL A 79 5.92 -2.46 0.59
C VAL A 79 4.47 -2.43 1.05
N ILE A 80 4.16 -1.59 2.03
CA ILE A 80 2.79 -1.37 2.52
C ILE A 80 2.45 0.10 2.33
N VAL A 81 1.33 0.37 1.69
CA VAL A 81 0.77 1.71 1.50
C VAL A 81 -0.62 1.74 2.11
N ASP A 82 -0.82 2.61 3.09
CA ASP A 82 -2.16 2.94 3.58
C ASP A 82 -2.67 4.18 2.84
N GLY A 83 -3.98 4.24 2.61
CA GLY A 83 -4.55 5.38 1.91
C GLY A 83 -6.06 5.38 1.84
N THR A 84 -6.58 6.41 1.18
CA THR A 84 -8.02 6.58 0.96
C THR A 84 -8.36 6.26 -0.48
N ALA A 85 -9.21 5.26 -0.70
CA ALA A 85 -9.68 4.81 -2.00
C ALA A 85 -10.85 5.66 -2.52
N ARG A 86 -10.87 5.87 -3.83
CA ARG A 86 -12.03 6.31 -4.62
C ARG A 86 -12.29 5.31 -5.73
N VAL A 87 -13.54 4.90 -5.88
CA VAL A 87 -13.98 3.93 -6.90
C VAL A 87 -14.64 4.70 -8.04
N SER A 88 -14.31 4.38 -9.29
CA SER A 88 -15.01 4.95 -10.45
C SER A 88 -16.43 4.40 -10.57
N ASP A 89 -17.30 5.08 -11.33
CA ASP A 89 -18.69 4.65 -11.53
C ASP A 89 -18.83 3.24 -12.14
N ALA A 90 -20.00 2.65 -11.89
CA ALA A 90 -20.23 1.23 -11.68
C ALA A 90 -19.91 0.26 -12.82
N GLY A 91 -19.45 -0.94 -12.44
CA GLY A 91 -19.32 -2.11 -13.31
C GLY A 91 -18.33 -3.13 -12.75
N GLU A 92 -18.11 -4.24 -13.46
CA GLU A 92 -17.00 -5.18 -13.17
C GLU A 92 -15.63 -4.62 -13.57
N LEU A 93 -15.62 -3.48 -14.27
CA LEU A 93 -14.43 -2.74 -14.70
C LEU A 93 -14.21 -1.46 -13.88
N ALA A 94 -14.82 -1.37 -12.68
CA ALA A 94 -14.62 -0.21 -11.82
C ALA A 94 -13.12 -0.10 -11.48
N SER A 95 -12.54 1.06 -11.78
CA SER A 95 -11.18 1.40 -11.38
C SER A 95 -11.16 1.95 -9.96
N VAL A 96 -10.02 1.83 -9.29
CA VAL A 96 -9.80 2.40 -7.96
C VAL A 96 -8.56 3.26 -8.01
N THR A 97 -8.67 4.47 -7.49
CA THR A 97 -7.53 5.34 -7.21
C THR A 97 -7.38 5.46 -5.70
N ILE A 98 -6.16 5.35 -5.20
CA ILE A 98 -5.87 5.44 -3.77
C ILE A 98 -4.92 6.60 -3.58
N SER A 99 -5.31 7.53 -2.72
CA SER A 99 -4.45 8.62 -2.24
C SER A 99 -3.67 8.12 -1.02
N PRO A 100 -2.36 7.83 -1.14
CA PRO A 100 -1.55 7.31 -0.06
C PRO A 100 -1.42 8.31 1.09
N THR A 101 -1.63 7.84 2.31
CA THR A 101 -1.44 8.63 3.55
C THR A 101 -0.21 8.18 4.32
N ARG A 102 0.26 6.93 4.09
CA ARG A 102 1.47 6.37 4.68
C ARG A 102 2.05 5.32 3.74
N ALA A 103 3.38 5.23 3.70
CA ALA A 103 4.08 4.17 2.98
C ALA A 103 5.25 3.66 3.83
N VAL A 104 5.39 2.34 3.93
CA VAL A 104 6.48 1.70 4.67
C VAL A 104 7.07 0.52 3.94
N LEU A 105 8.35 0.28 4.22
CA LEU A 105 9.01 -0.98 3.94
C LEU A 105 9.05 -1.80 5.23
N ILE A 106 8.66 -3.06 5.16
CA ILE A 106 8.77 -3.98 6.29
C ILE A 106 9.35 -5.33 5.85
N ARG A 107 10.24 -5.88 6.68
CA ARG A 107 10.69 -7.28 6.61
C ARG A 107 10.97 -7.80 8.01
N VAL A 108 11.22 -9.11 8.12
CA VAL A 108 11.77 -9.68 9.36
C VAL A 108 13.18 -9.11 9.57
N ALA A 109 13.48 -8.69 10.79
CA ALA A 109 14.78 -8.14 11.13
C ALA A 109 15.90 -9.16 10.90
N THR A 110 17.04 -8.67 10.42
CA THR A 110 18.27 -9.43 10.20
C THR A 110 19.38 -8.86 11.10
N PRO A 111 20.51 -9.55 11.30
CA PRO A 111 21.64 -8.99 12.05
C PRO A 111 22.18 -7.66 11.50
N GLU A 112 21.91 -7.35 10.22
CA GLU A 112 22.31 -6.10 9.57
C GLU A 112 21.21 -5.01 9.63
N SER A 113 20.06 -5.30 10.22
CA SER A 113 18.96 -4.34 10.33
C SER A 113 19.34 -3.17 11.27
N PRO A 114 19.01 -1.91 10.93
CA PRO A 114 19.33 -0.77 11.79
C PRO A 114 18.53 -0.81 13.11
N GLY A 115 19.19 -0.56 14.24
CA GLY A 115 18.56 -0.40 15.56
C GLY A 115 19.26 -1.17 16.68
N GLU A 116 19.30 -0.60 17.90
CA GLU A 116 19.92 -1.21 19.08
C GLU A 116 18.98 -2.15 19.86
N THR A 117 17.68 -2.13 19.56
CA THR A 117 16.64 -2.92 20.23
C THR A 117 16.25 -4.14 19.39
N PRO A 118 15.99 -5.32 19.96
CA PRO A 118 15.54 -6.50 19.21
C PRO A 118 14.06 -6.33 18.80
N CYS A 119 13.78 -5.44 17.87
CA CYS A 119 12.53 -5.46 17.13
C CYS A 119 12.60 -6.64 16.16
N TYR A 120 11.58 -7.51 16.18
CA TYR A 120 11.47 -8.62 15.23
C TYR A 120 11.32 -8.14 13.77
N SER A 121 11.02 -6.86 13.56
CA SER A 121 10.75 -6.27 12.25
C SER A 121 11.68 -5.10 11.96
N ASP A 122 12.25 -5.12 10.76
CA ASP A 122 12.97 -4.00 10.15
C ASP A 122 11.94 -3.18 9.38
N CYS A 123 11.66 -1.98 9.88
CA CYS A 123 10.57 -1.12 9.42
C CYS A 123 11.12 0.26 9.07
N ILE A 124 10.86 0.70 7.84
CA ILE A 124 11.36 1.97 7.32
C ILE A 124 10.18 2.76 6.78
N ASP A 125 9.83 3.87 7.44
CA ASP A 125 8.85 4.81 6.90
C ASP A 125 9.43 5.53 5.67
N LEU A 126 8.61 5.62 4.61
CA LEU A 126 8.91 6.35 3.39
C LEU A 126 8.28 7.75 3.47
N THR A 127 8.80 8.57 4.37
CA THR A 127 8.35 9.94 4.56
C THR A 127 9.38 10.92 4.02
N VAL A 128 8.92 12.04 3.46
CA VAL A 128 9.81 13.15 3.12
C VAL A 128 10.44 13.66 4.41
N SER A 129 11.76 13.78 4.42
CA SER A 129 12.42 14.50 5.52
C SER A 129 11.89 15.94 5.49
N PRO A 130 11.55 16.55 6.65
CA PRO A 130 11.26 17.97 6.65
C PRO A 130 12.51 18.65 6.08
N GLN A 131 12.35 19.39 4.98
CA GLN A 131 13.45 20.18 4.43
C GLN A 131 13.89 21.11 5.57
N GLY A 132 15.13 20.93 6.04
CA GLY A 132 15.74 21.82 7.00
C GLY A 132 15.74 23.23 6.41
N GLY A 133 15.12 24.17 7.14
CA GLY A 133 15.17 25.59 6.81
C GLY A 133 16.54 26.19 7.01
#